data_AF-A0A2L0H432-F1
#
_entry.id   AF-A0A2L0H432-F1
#
_cell.length_a   1.000
_cell.length_b   1.000
_cell.length_c   1.000
_cell.angle_alpha   90.00
_cell.angle_beta   90.00
_cell.angle_gamma   90.00
#
_symmetry.space_group_name_H-M   'P 1'
#
loop_
_entity.id
_entity.type
_entity.pdbx_description
1 polymer ?
#
loop_
_entity_poly.entity_id
_entity_poly.type
_entity_poly.pdbx_seq_one_letter_code
_entity_poly.pdbx_strand_id
1 'polypeptide(L)'
;MTAESPIPCIANADLRKQIEKFAEVLKTEAHKLGDHGLDEKEFYNSGLFRGAVERVRGQYSATMSEKREFVRHVLNYMQDQGAIAEWQSAGEANRHDYVVELLDGKKAAIELKGCLDGNNTNIFERPPHVQEFIIWSVCSNPGASPPHNAWSGIHTRLSAEIISRSQRVDGLLIWDWACGTIGRPCPKVSAGGAPVTTIGPFELPPPCIYLFPGTIPAPRNNPTPAPQTLQQVGILKAFHECFGGSDHHLHQVGFAVEYQGVETVRTTTITRDGNVVKQSQPSAIKRT
;
A
#
# COMPACT_ATOMS: atom_id res chain seq x y z
N MET A 1 -5.19 8.82 -17.14
CA MET A 1 -4.13 8.22 -16.31
C MET A 1 -2.85 9.01 -16.54
N THR A 2 -2.08 9.32 -15.50
CA THR A 2 -0.79 9.99 -15.68
C THR A 2 0.26 8.97 -16.16
N ALA A 3 0.83 9.21 -17.35
CA ALA A 3 1.71 8.27 -18.03
C ALA A 3 2.96 7.90 -17.20
N GLU A 4 3.45 8.82 -16.36
CA GLU A 4 4.70 8.66 -15.61
C GLU A 4 4.51 8.36 -14.11
N SER A 5 3.28 8.04 -13.68
CA SER A 5 3.00 7.80 -12.26
C SER A 5 3.06 6.31 -11.92
N PRO A 6 3.76 5.93 -10.83
CA PRO A 6 3.84 4.55 -10.37
C PRO A 6 2.47 3.98 -9.95
N ILE A 7 1.47 4.83 -9.71
CA ILE A 7 0.08 4.47 -9.43
C ILE A 7 -0.86 5.43 -10.18
N PRO A 8 -2.01 4.98 -10.71
CA PRO A 8 -2.86 5.85 -11.52
C PRO A 8 -3.53 7.00 -10.75
N CYS A 9 -3.83 6.81 -9.45
CA CYS A 9 -4.51 7.83 -8.66
C CYS A 9 -3.56 8.96 -8.24
N ILE A 10 -4.13 10.16 -8.14
CA ILE A 10 -3.45 11.37 -7.64
C ILE A 10 -4.19 11.89 -6.40
N ALA A 11 -3.48 12.60 -5.54
CA ALA A 11 -4.09 13.27 -4.41
C ALA A 11 -5.10 14.32 -4.90
N ASN A 12 -6.26 14.40 -4.25
CA ASN A 12 -7.26 15.42 -4.57
C ASN A 12 -6.77 16.79 -4.08
N ALA A 13 -6.29 17.63 -5.01
CA ALA A 13 -5.74 18.94 -4.71
C ALA A 13 -6.78 19.89 -4.08
N ASP A 14 -8.05 19.77 -4.46
CA ASP A 14 -9.11 20.62 -3.93
C ASP A 14 -9.50 20.21 -2.52
N LEU A 15 -9.57 18.90 -2.23
CA LEU A 15 -9.71 18.43 -0.86
C LEU A 15 -8.53 18.90 0.00
N ARG A 16 -7.30 18.86 -0.53
CA ARG A 16 -6.13 19.37 0.20
C ARG A 16 -6.27 20.86 0.55
N LYS A 17 -6.71 21.69 -0.40
CA LYS A 17 -7.00 23.11 -0.14
C LYS A 17 -8.09 23.29 0.92
N GLN A 18 -9.13 22.45 0.90
CA GLN A 18 -10.19 22.48 1.92
C GLN A 18 -9.65 22.11 3.30
N ILE A 19 -8.80 21.08 3.39
CA ILE A 19 -8.12 20.69 4.63
C ILE A 19 -7.23 21.83 5.14
N GLU A 20 -6.43 22.44 4.27
CA GLU A 20 -5.54 23.58 4.63
C GLU A 20 -6.36 24.77 5.14
N LYS A 21 -7.44 25.14 4.44
CA LYS A 21 -8.35 26.21 4.87
C LYS A 21 -9.00 25.92 6.22
N PHE A 22 -9.49 24.69 6.40
CA PHE A 22 -10.14 24.30 7.66
C PHE A 22 -9.14 24.20 8.81
N ALA A 23 -7.91 23.75 8.55
CA ALA A 23 -6.84 23.72 9.55
C ALA A 23 -6.49 25.14 10.03
N GLU A 24 -6.46 26.14 9.13
CA GLU A 24 -6.26 27.54 9.54
C GLU A 24 -7.44 28.06 10.38
N VAL A 25 -8.68 27.77 10.00
CA VAL A 25 -9.86 28.10 10.82
C VAL A 25 -9.76 27.46 12.20
N LEU A 26 -9.38 26.18 12.29
CA LEU A 26 -9.18 25.51 13.58
C LEU A 26 -8.07 26.17 14.40
N LYS A 27 -6.96 26.58 13.79
CA LYS A 27 -5.87 27.24 14.52
C LYS A 27 -6.26 28.60 15.10
N THR A 28 -7.15 29.33 14.43
CA THR A 28 -7.53 30.69 14.84
C THR A 28 -8.82 30.72 15.65
N GLU A 29 -9.75 29.79 15.42
CA GLU A 29 -11.09 29.81 16.01
C GLU A 29 -11.40 28.64 16.94
N ALA A 30 -10.47 27.71 17.20
CA ALA A 30 -10.75 26.55 18.08
C ALA A 30 -11.13 26.94 19.52
N HIS A 31 -10.69 28.10 20.02
CA HIS A 31 -11.10 28.62 21.33
C HIS A 31 -12.59 28.95 21.44
N LYS A 32 -13.32 28.95 20.32
CA LYS A 32 -14.78 29.13 20.27
C LYS A 32 -15.54 27.80 20.31
N LEU A 33 -14.83 26.67 20.29
CA LEU A 33 -15.42 25.34 20.15
C LEU A 33 -15.49 24.62 21.48
N GLY A 34 -16.70 24.19 21.87
CA GLY A 34 -16.96 23.45 23.10
C GLY A 34 -17.05 24.35 24.34
N ASP A 35 -17.17 23.71 25.50
CA ASP A 35 -17.29 24.41 26.79
C ASP A 35 -16.08 24.06 27.68
N HIS A 36 -14.96 24.73 27.41
CA HIS A 36 -13.69 24.53 28.12
C HIS A 36 -13.42 25.57 29.21
N GLY A 37 -14.26 26.61 29.32
CA GLY A 37 -14.17 27.64 30.37
C GLY A 37 -12.88 28.48 30.35
N LEU A 38 -12.14 28.50 29.24
CA LEU A 38 -10.90 29.28 29.07
C LEU A 38 -11.15 30.48 28.16
N ASP A 39 -10.48 31.59 28.42
CA ASP A 39 -10.39 32.68 27.44
C ASP A 39 -9.48 32.30 26.25
N GLU A 40 -9.49 33.11 25.20
CA GLU A 40 -8.70 32.84 23.98
C GLU A 40 -7.20 32.67 24.26
N LYS A 41 -6.65 33.53 25.14
CA LYS A 41 -5.23 33.54 25.43
C LYS A 41 -4.83 32.29 26.22
N GLU A 42 -5.63 31.92 27.21
CA GLU A 42 -5.41 30.72 28.01
C GLU A 42 -5.62 29.45 27.20
N PHE A 43 -6.61 29.42 26.30
CA PHE A 43 -6.87 28.27 25.43
C PHE A 43 -5.64 27.89 24.60
N TYR A 44 -5.01 28.87 23.93
CA TYR A 44 -3.84 28.60 23.08
C TYR A 44 -2.53 28.41 23.86
N ASN A 45 -2.38 29.04 25.03
CA ASN A 45 -1.14 28.94 25.83
C ASN A 45 -1.12 27.78 26.83
N SER A 46 -2.28 27.24 27.23
CA SER A 46 -2.38 26.13 28.19
C SER A 46 -1.92 24.78 27.65
N GLY A 47 -1.74 24.66 26.33
CA GLY A 47 -1.46 23.40 25.66
C GLY A 47 -2.71 22.53 25.42
N LEU A 48 -3.91 22.97 25.84
CA LEU A 48 -5.17 22.25 25.62
C LEU A 48 -5.39 21.94 24.13
N PHE A 49 -5.29 22.96 23.27
CA PHE A 49 -5.48 22.80 21.83
C PHE A 49 -4.49 21.80 21.22
N ARG A 50 -3.19 21.95 21.53
CA ARG A 50 -2.15 21.05 21.04
C ARG A 50 -2.38 19.62 21.54
N GLY A 51 -2.70 19.44 22.82
CA GLY A 51 -3.00 18.15 23.42
C GLY A 51 -4.22 17.47 22.78
N ALA A 52 -5.27 18.23 22.48
CA ALA A 52 -6.47 17.74 21.79
C ALA A 52 -6.17 17.27 20.36
N VAL A 53 -5.43 18.07 19.57
CA VAL A 53 -5.01 17.70 18.21
C VAL A 53 -4.17 16.42 18.22
N GLU A 54 -3.19 16.32 19.12
CA GLU A 54 -2.34 15.14 19.25
C GLU A 54 -3.13 13.90 19.68
N ARG A 55 -4.10 14.04 20.60
CA ARG A 55 -4.98 12.96 21.03
C ARG A 55 -5.85 12.45 19.88
N VAL A 56 -6.51 13.34 19.15
CA VAL A 56 -7.34 13.01 17.98
C VAL A 56 -6.50 12.34 16.90
N ARG A 57 -5.32 12.89 16.59
CA ARG A 57 -4.37 12.26 15.66
C ARG A 57 -3.97 10.87 16.14
N GLY A 58 -3.69 10.71 17.43
CA GLY A 58 -3.37 9.42 18.06
C GLY A 58 -4.47 8.39 17.88
N GLN A 59 -5.73 8.78 18.04
CA GLN A 59 -6.89 7.90 17.82
C GLN A 59 -7.00 7.43 16.37
N TYR A 60 -6.86 8.33 15.39
CA TYR A 60 -6.85 7.95 13.97
C TYR A 60 -5.62 7.12 13.55
N SER A 61 -4.48 7.35 14.20
CA SER A 61 -3.24 6.61 13.89
C SER A 61 -3.20 5.22 14.53
N ALA A 62 -3.99 4.99 15.58
CA ALA A 62 -3.91 3.80 16.43
C ALA A 62 -4.87 2.67 16.07
N THR A 63 -5.91 2.90 15.25
CA THR A 63 -6.94 1.87 15.01
C THR A 63 -6.53 0.87 13.93
N MET A 64 -5.62 -0.05 14.28
CA MET A 64 -5.44 -1.31 13.55
C MET A 64 -6.76 -2.09 13.42
N SER A 65 -7.72 -1.84 14.31
CA SER A 65 -9.08 -2.40 14.26
C SER A 65 -9.78 -2.14 12.93
N GLU A 66 -9.79 -0.89 12.45
CA GLU A 66 -10.45 -0.53 11.18
C GLU A 66 -9.76 -1.19 9.99
N LYS A 67 -8.41 -1.25 10.01
CA LYS A 67 -7.65 -1.92 8.95
C LYS A 67 -7.93 -3.41 8.92
N ARG A 68 -7.95 -4.07 10.08
CA ARG A 68 -8.27 -5.50 10.20
C ARG A 68 -9.71 -5.77 9.81
N GLU A 69 -10.64 -4.90 10.17
CA GLU A 69 -12.04 -5.00 9.77
C GLU A 69 -12.20 -4.89 8.25
N PHE A 70 -11.56 -3.91 7.62
CA PHE A 70 -11.54 -3.77 6.16
C PHE A 70 -11.00 -5.03 5.47
N VAL A 71 -9.84 -5.52 5.91
CA VAL A 71 -9.22 -6.72 5.32
C VAL A 71 -10.08 -7.97 5.53
N ARG A 72 -10.66 -8.13 6.72
CA ARG A 72 -11.63 -9.21 7.01
C ARG A 72 -12.82 -9.15 6.07
N HIS A 73 -13.40 -7.98 5.83
CA HIS A 73 -14.52 -7.83 4.89
C HIS A 73 -14.14 -8.25 3.47
N VAL A 74 -12.97 -7.83 3.00
CA VAL A 74 -12.47 -8.19 1.67
C VAL A 74 -12.20 -9.69 1.55
N LEU A 75 -11.50 -10.30 2.50
CA LEU A 75 -11.17 -11.73 2.45
C LEU A 75 -12.43 -12.60 2.60
N ASN A 76 -13.37 -12.22 3.48
CA ASN A 76 -14.68 -12.88 3.55
C ASN A 76 -15.40 -12.81 2.21
N TYR A 77 -15.45 -11.64 1.58
CA TYR A 77 -16.08 -11.50 0.27
C TYR A 77 -15.41 -12.39 -0.78
N MET A 78 -14.08 -12.43 -0.83
CA MET A 78 -13.36 -13.32 -1.74
C MET A 78 -13.68 -14.80 -1.48
N GLN A 79 -13.81 -15.20 -0.22
CA GLN A 79 -14.21 -16.56 0.15
C GLN A 79 -15.67 -16.86 -0.25
N ASP A 80 -16.60 -15.93 0.02
CA ASP A 80 -18.01 -16.04 -0.33
C ASP A 80 -18.23 -16.11 -1.86
N GLN A 81 -17.39 -15.41 -2.63
CA GLN A 81 -17.38 -15.48 -4.10
C GLN A 81 -16.64 -16.71 -4.65
N GLY A 82 -16.08 -17.55 -3.78
CA GLY A 82 -15.30 -18.73 -4.19
C GLY A 82 -14.00 -18.37 -4.91
N ALA A 83 -13.44 -17.17 -4.72
CA ALA A 83 -12.16 -16.74 -5.29
C ALA A 83 -10.95 -17.29 -4.51
N ILE A 84 -11.15 -17.61 -3.23
CA ILE A 84 -10.19 -18.28 -2.33
C ILE A 84 -10.92 -19.39 -1.56
N ALA A 85 -10.19 -20.36 -1.04
CA ALA A 85 -10.78 -21.47 -0.30
C ALA A 85 -11.11 -21.06 1.15
N GLU A 86 -10.12 -20.52 1.85
CA GLU A 86 -10.24 -20.11 3.25
C GLU A 86 -9.16 -19.08 3.61
N TRP A 87 -9.34 -18.36 4.71
CA TRP A 87 -8.29 -17.51 5.26
C TRP A 87 -8.32 -17.51 6.79
N GLN A 88 -7.16 -17.26 7.38
CA GLN A 88 -6.98 -17.15 8.83
C GLN A 88 -6.11 -15.93 9.18
N SER A 89 -6.39 -15.30 10.31
CA SER A 89 -5.47 -14.32 10.89
C SER A 89 -4.35 -15.04 11.62
N ALA A 90 -3.11 -14.61 11.40
CA ALA A 90 -1.92 -15.18 12.02
C ALA A 90 -1.64 -14.62 13.43
N GLY A 91 -2.47 -13.69 13.94
CA GLY A 91 -2.26 -13.08 15.26
C GLY A 91 -1.10 -12.09 15.33
N GLU A 92 -0.98 -11.36 16.44
CA GLU A 92 -0.13 -10.15 16.53
C GLU A 92 1.37 -10.41 16.66
N ALA A 93 1.78 -11.63 16.97
CA ALA A 93 3.19 -11.99 17.20
C ALA A 93 3.94 -12.37 15.91
N ASN A 94 3.23 -12.54 14.80
CA ASN A 94 3.78 -12.99 13.53
C ASN A 94 4.11 -11.81 12.62
N ARG A 95 5.17 -11.94 11.81
CA ARG A 95 5.58 -10.94 10.78
C ARG A 95 4.82 -11.08 9.45
N HIS A 96 3.60 -11.60 9.56
CA HIS A 96 2.55 -11.71 8.56
C HIS A 96 1.23 -11.62 9.33
N ASP A 97 0.23 -10.93 8.79
CA ASP A 97 -1.06 -10.73 9.45
C ASP A 97 -2.08 -11.83 9.11
N TYR A 98 -1.98 -12.41 7.90
CA TYR A 98 -2.94 -13.39 7.39
C TYR A 98 -2.26 -14.50 6.59
N VAL A 99 -2.90 -15.66 6.58
CA VAL A 99 -2.62 -16.76 5.66
C VAL A 99 -3.92 -17.11 4.93
N VAL A 100 -3.84 -17.17 3.60
CA VAL A 100 -4.96 -17.48 2.70
C VAL A 100 -4.66 -18.81 2.02
N GLU A 101 -5.62 -19.72 2.01
CA GLU A 101 -5.60 -20.95 1.22
C GLU A 101 -6.27 -20.69 -0.13
N LEU A 102 -5.54 -20.94 -1.21
CA LEU A 102 -6.00 -20.79 -2.58
C LEU A 102 -6.73 -22.06 -3.03
N LEU A 103 -7.53 -21.93 -4.09
CA LEU A 103 -8.33 -23.05 -4.63
C LEU A 103 -7.48 -24.22 -5.15
N ASP A 104 -6.20 -23.98 -5.45
CA ASP A 104 -5.23 -25.01 -5.86
C ASP A 104 -4.48 -25.64 -4.68
N GLY A 105 -4.86 -25.32 -3.44
CA GLY A 105 -4.26 -25.82 -2.20
C GLY A 105 -2.98 -25.12 -1.76
N LYS A 106 -2.48 -24.14 -2.54
CA LYS A 106 -1.34 -23.31 -2.10
C LYS A 106 -1.77 -22.38 -0.97
N LYS A 107 -0.80 -22.00 -0.13
CA LYS A 107 -0.95 -20.99 0.91
C LYS A 107 -0.21 -19.73 0.54
N ALA A 108 -0.88 -18.59 0.70
CA ALA A 108 -0.35 -17.25 0.52
C ALA A 108 -0.37 -16.51 1.86
N ALA A 109 0.76 -15.95 2.27
CA ALA A 109 0.79 -15.03 3.41
C ALA A 109 0.64 -13.58 2.95
N ILE A 110 -0.05 -12.78 3.76
CA ILE A 110 -0.25 -11.35 3.55
C ILE A 110 0.28 -10.61 4.78
N GLU A 111 1.15 -9.65 4.56
CA GLU A 111 1.59 -8.69 5.57
C GLU A 111 1.01 -7.30 5.25
N LEU A 112 0.28 -6.73 6.20
CA LEU A 112 -0.28 -5.39 6.04
C LEU A 112 0.78 -4.34 6.31
N LYS A 113 0.78 -3.30 5.47
CA LYS A 113 1.54 -2.08 5.69
C LYS A 113 0.63 -0.87 5.64
N GLY A 114 1.08 0.21 6.27
CA GLY A 114 0.43 1.51 6.15
C GLY A 114 0.75 2.16 4.80
N CYS A 115 1.02 3.45 4.82
CA CYS A 115 1.23 4.25 3.62
C CYS A 115 2.58 4.04 2.92
N LEU A 116 3.32 2.95 3.19
CA LEU A 116 4.63 2.62 2.58
C LEU A 116 5.72 3.70 2.73
N ASP A 117 5.53 4.63 3.66
CA ASP A 117 6.37 5.79 3.93
C ASP A 117 7.15 5.67 5.25
N GLY A 118 6.73 4.79 6.15
CA GLY A 118 7.39 4.52 7.43
C GLY A 118 8.39 3.37 7.40
N ASN A 119 9.22 3.31 8.45
CA ASN A 119 10.18 2.22 8.69
C ASN A 119 9.50 0.86 8.89
N ASN A 120 8.23 0.84 9.30
CA ASN A 120 7.44 -0.40 9.41
C ASN A 120 7.36 -1.17 8.08
N THR A 121 7.52 -0.48 6.94
CA THR A 121 7.56 -1.10 5.60
C THR A 121 8.77 -2.01 5.41
N ASN A 122 9.83 -1.84 6.20
CA ASN A 122 11.04 -2.67 6.13
C ASN A 122 10.90 -3.97 6.94
N ILE A 123 9.91 -4.06 7.81
CA ILE A 123 9.79 -5.15 8.77
C ILE A 123 8.79 -6.17 8.24
N PHE A 124 9.25 -7.17 7.53
CA PHE A 124 8.43 -8.30 7.11
C PHE A 124 9.25 -9.59 7.12
N GLU A 125 8.56 -10.73 7.09
CA GLU A 125 9.20 -12.04 6.97
C GLU A 125 8.25 -13.04 6.33
N ARG A 126 8.71 -13.64 5.23
CA ARG A 126 7.98 -14.70 4.57
C ARG A 126 7.94 -15.96 5.44
N PRO A 127 6.75 -16.49 5.79
CA PRO A 127 6.66 -17.76 6.50
C PRO A 127 7.23 -18.92 5.67
N PRO A 128 7.87 -19.93 6.29
CA PRO A 128 8.46 -21.05 5.56
C PRO A 128 7.43 -21.99 4.92
N HIS A 129 6.18 -21.97 5.41
CA HIS A 129 5.12 -22.90 5.00
C HIS A 129 4.21 -22.36 3.88
N VAL A 130 4.50 -21.17 3.33
CA VAL A 130 3.67 -20.54 2.29
C VAL A 130 4.39 -20.45 0.95
N GLN A 131 3.64 -20.67 -0.12
CA GLN A 131 4.13 -20.65 -1.51
C GLN A 131 4.09 -19.24 -2.11
N GLU A 132 3.32 -18.34 -1.52
CA GLU A 132 3.22 -16.94 -1.95
C GLU A 132 3.31 -16.00 -0.75
N PHE A 133 3.95 -14.84 -0.91
CA PHE A 133 4.03 -13.82 0.11
C PHE A 133 3.88 -12.43 -0.51
N ILE A 134 2.84 -11.71 -0.12
CA ILE A 134 2.56 -10.37 -0.63
C ILE A 134 2.51 -9.33 0.49
N ILE A 135 2.81 -8.10 0.13
CA ILE A 135 2.56 -6.94 0.97
C ILE A 135 1.22 -6.31 0.55
N TRP A 136 0.40 -5.92 1.51
CA TRP A 136 -0.81 -5.14 1.24
C TRP A 136 -0.76 -3.80 1.98
N SER A 137 -0.58 -2.73 1.23
CA SER A 137 -0.65 -1.34 1.69
C SER A 137 -2.11 -0.90 1.89
N VAL A 138 -2.47 -0.69 3.16
CA VAL A 138 -3.74 -0.13 3.63
C VAL A 138 -3.47 1.25 4.22
N CYS A 139 -3.61 2.29 3.40
CA CYS A 139 -3.23 3.66 3.70
C CYS A 139 -4.46 4.56 3.88
N SER A 140 -5.00 4.60 5.10
CA SER A 140 -6.15 5.44 5.45
C SER A 140 -5.83 6.93 5.59
N ASN A 141 -4.56 7.34 5.45
CA ASN A 141 -4.17 8.74 5.58
C ASN A 141 -4.62 9.56 4.34
N PRO A 142 -5.57 10.50 4.45
CA PRO A 142 -6.02 11.31 3.33
C PRO A 142 -4.96 12.31 2.84
N GLY A 143 -3.99 12.67 3.70
CA GLY A 143 -2.88 13.56 3.35
C GLY A 143 -1.69 12.86 2.69
N ALA A 144 -1.70 11.53 2.60
CA ALA A 144 -0.64 10.79 1.94
C ALA A 144 -0.63 11.07 0.43
N SER A 145 0.54 11.00 -0.20
CA SER A 145 0.70 11.12 -1.65
C SER A 145 0.85 9.71 -2.24
N PRO A 146 -0.19 9.12 -2.87
CA PRO A 146 -0.09 7.77 -3.39
C PRO A 146 1.06 7.57 -4.40
N PRO A 147 1.33 8.49 -5.35
CA PRO A 147 2.46 8.36 -6.26
C PRO A 147 3.82 8.36 -5.54
N HIS A 148 4.02 9.28 -4.59
CA HIS A 148 5.28 9.33 -3.83
C HIS A 148 5.45 8.05 -3.01
N ASN A 149 4.41 7.63 -2.30
CA ASN A 149 4.43 6.52 -1.38
C ASN A 149 4.58 5.17 -2.09
N ALA A 150 3.91 4.96 -3.22
CA ALA A 150 4.10 3.77 -4.04
C ALA A 150 5.56 3.64 -4.51
N TRP A 151 6.13 4.72 -5.06
CA TRP A 151 7.53 4.73 -5.51
C TRP A 151 8.51 4.53 -4.36
N SER A 152 8.39 5.33 -3.30
CA SER A 152 9.26 5.31 -2.13
C SER A 152 9.19 3.96 -1.42
N GLY A 153 8.00 3.36 -1.32
CA GLY A 153 7.78 2.02 -0.79
C GLY A 153 8.49 0.94 -1.61
N ILE A 154 8.27 0.91 -2.92
CA ILE A 154 8.84 -0.12 -3.80
C ILE A 154 10.37 0.05 -3.92
N HIS A 155 10.82 1.25 -4.30
CA HIS A 155 12.23 1.54 -4.56
C HIS A 155 13.03 1.62 -3.26
N THR A 156 12.69 2.49 -2.33
CA THR A 156 13.59 2.75 -1.20
C THR A 156 13.53 1.67 -0.11
N ARG A 157 12.38 1.00 0.06
CA ARG A 157 12.12 0.11 1.20
C ARG A 157 12.07 -1.36 0.79
N LEU A 158 11.00 -1.77 0.10
CA LEU A 158 10.76 -3.18 -0.23
C LEU A 158 11.91 -3.79 -1.01
N SER A 159 12.37 -3.13 -2.08
CA SER A 159 13.47 -3.69 -2.87
C SER A 159 14.82 -3.67 -2.14
N ALA A 160 15.04 -2.74 -1.20
CA ALA A 160 16.24 -2.76 -0.36
C ALA A 160 16.24 -3.99 0.56
N GLU A 161 15.12 -4.28 1.22
CA GLU A 161 14.95 -5.46 2.07
C GLU A 161 14.99 -6.77 1.29
N ILE A 162 14.29 -6.84 0.14
CA ILE A 162 14.26 -8.04 -0.73
C ILE A 162 15.69 -8.46 -1.11
N ILE A 163 16.53 -7.49 -1.49
CA ILE A 163 17.90 -7.77 -1.93
C ILE A 163 18.82 -7.99 -0.72
N SER A 164 18.81 -7.08 0.26
CA SER A 164 19.79 -7.12 1.35
C SER A 164 19.58 -8.27 2.33
N ARG A 165 18.32 -8.69 2.55
CA ARG A 165 17.97 -9.82 3.43
C ARG A 165 17.64 -11.09 2.65
N SER A 166 17.72 -11.07 1.33
CA SER A 166 17.39 -12.20 0.48
C SER A 166 15.98 -12.75 0.78
N GLN A 167 15.01 -11.84 0.93
CA GLN A 167 13.63 -12.20 1.23
C GLN A 167 12.75 -11.98 0.01
N ARG A 168 12.16 -13.06 -0.51
CA ARG A 168 11.25 -12.99 -1.66
C ARG A 168 9.88 -12.46 -1.24
N VAL A 169 9.47 -11.38 -1.89
CA VAL A 169 8.10 -10.83 -1.89
C VAL A 169 7.55 -10.99 -3.30
N ASP A 170 6.42 -11.66 -3.45
CA ASP A 170 5.82 -12.01 -4.74
C ASP A 170 5.07 -10.85 -5.40
N GLY A 171 4.61 -9.89 -4.59
CA GLY A 171 4.06 -8.65 -5.09
C GLY A 171 3.51 -7.74 -4.00
N LEU A 172 2.88 -6.66 -4.46
CA LEU A 172 2.31 -5.61 -3.62
C LEU A 172 0.89 -5.28 -4.09
N LEU A 173 -0.03 -5.18 -3.12
CA LEU A 173 -1.34 -4.57 -3.27
C LEU A 173 -1.31 -3.17 -2.66
N ILE A 174 -1.77 -2.16 -3.41
CA ILE A 174 -2.08 -0.83 -2.85
C ILE A 174 -3.59 -0.65 -2.97
N TRP A 175 -4.29 -0.79 -1.85
CA TRP A 175 -5.75 -0.79 -1.83
C TRP A 175 -6.30 -0.61 -0.42
N ASP A 176 -7.22 0.32 -0.25
CA ASP A 176 -7.92 0.58 1.02
C ASP A 176 -9.29 1.20 0.75
N TRP A 177 -10.07 1.43 1.80
CA TRP A 177 -11.39 2.03 1.73
C TRP A 177 -11.41 3.50 1.26
N ALA A 178 -10.25 4.18 1.18
CA ALA A 178 -10.21 5.52 0.62
C ALA A 178 -10.22 5.47 -0.92
N CYS A 179 -9.82 4.35 -1.54
CA CYS A 179 -9.83 4.19 -3.00
C CYS A 179 -11.23 4.36 -3.59
N GLY A 180 -11.38 5.25 -4.57
CA GLY A 180 -12.66 5.49 -5.25
C GLY A 180 -13.52 6.57 -4.59
N THR A 181 -13.18 6.99 -3.38
CA THR A 181 -13.88 8.08 -2.68
C THR A 181 -13.51 9.46 -3.25
N ILE A 182 -14.21 10.51 -2.80
CA ILE A 182 -13.86 11.90 -3.12
C ILE A 182 -12.42 12.26 -2.70
N GLY A 183 -11.90 11.66 -1.63
CA GLY A 183 -10.55 11.93 -1.14
C GLY A 183 -9.45 11.28 -1.97
N ARG A 184 -9.76 10.16 -2.63
CA ARG A 184 -8.86 9.48 -3.56
C ARG A 184 -9.64 8.94 -4.76
N PRO A 185 -10.09 9.83 -5.68
CA PRO A 185 -10.84 9.42 -6.85
C PRO A 185 -10.00 8.43 -7.67
N CYS A 186 -10.60 7.31 -8.07
CA CYS A 186 -9.89 6.26 -8.79
C CYS A 186 -10.07 6.41 -10.30
N PRO A 187 -9.01 6.70 -11.08
CA PRO A 187 -9.13 6.86 -12.53
C PRO A 187 -9.60 5.59 -13.26
N LYS A 188 -9.41 4.41 -12.64
CA LYS A 188 -9.91 3.15 -13.18
C LYS A 188 -11.44 3.19 -13.32
N VAL A 189 -12.14 3.83 -12.38
CA VAL A 189 -13.60 3.96 -12.41
C VAL A 189 -14.00 5.18 -13.23
N SER A 190 -13.51 6.37 -12.85
CA SER A 190 -14.00 7.63 -13.42
C SER A 190 -13.64 7.84 -14.89
N ALA A 191 -12.53 7.27 -15.36
CA ALA A 191 -12.10 7.37 -16.76
C ALA A 191 -12.02 6.00 -17.45
N GLY A 192 -11.73 4.93 -16.71
CA GLY A 192 -11.57 3.59 -17.25
C GLY A 192 -12.84 2.73 -17.26
N GLY A 193 -13.94 3.19 -16.64
CA GLY A 193 -15.20 2.43 -16.59
C GLY A 193 -15.10 1.11 -15.82
N ALA A 194 -14.07 0.92 -14.99
CA ALA A 194 -13.91 -0.29 -14.19
C ALA A 194 -15.08 -0.45 -13.20
N PRO A 195 -15.51 -1.69 -12.94
CA PRO A 195 -16.61 -1.95 -12.02
C PRO A 195 -16.24 -1.54 -10.60
N VAL A 196 -17.25 -1.18 -9.83
CA VAL A 196 -17.15 -0.94 -8.38
C VAL A 196 -17.78 -2.14 -7.68
N THR A 197 -17.07 -2.71 -6.71
CA THR A 197 -17.57 -3.83 -5.91
C THR A 197 -18.01 -3.32 -4.55
N THR A 198 -19.21 -3.69 -4.12
CA THR A 198 -19.72 -3.38 -2.79
C THR A 198 -19.31 -4.48 -1.82
N ILE A 199 -18.58 -4.12 -0.76
CA ILE A 199 -18.12 -5.04 0.29
C ILE A 199 -18.45 -4.44 1.65
N GLY A 200 -19.48 -4.96 2.32
CA GLY A 200 -19.96 -4.38 3.57
C GLY A 200 -20.32 -2.89 3.36
N PRO A 201 -19.70 -1.95 4.11
CA PRO A 201 -19.95 -0.52 3.94
C PRO A 201 -19.13 0.15 2.83
N PHE A 202 -18.27 -0.60 2.11
CA PHE A 202 -17.31 -0.03 1.17
C PHE A 202 -17.73 -0.22 -0.28
N GLU A 203 -17.53 0.81 -1.09
CA GLU A 203 -17.62 0.75 -2.55
C GLU A 203 -16.21 0.88 -3.13
N LEU A 204 -15.66 -0.23 -3.62
CA LEU A 204 -14.24 -0.33 -3.93
C LEU A 204 -13.98 -0.51 -5.42
N PRO A 205 -13.03 0.26 -6.01
CA PRO A 205 -12.52 -0.01 -7.35
C PRO A 205 -11.58 -1.22 -7.34
N PRO A 206 -11.17 -1.76 -8.50
CA PRO A 206 -10.21 -2.86 -8.54
C PRO A 206 -8.85 -2.45 -7.93
N PRO A 207 -8.18 -3.35 -7.19
CA PRO A 207 -6.93 -3.06 -6.49
C PRO A 207 -5.79 -2.69 -7.45
N CYS A 208 -4.83 -1.87 -7.00
CA CYS A 208 -3.59 -1.65 -7.75
C CYS A 208 -2.60 -2.77 -7.41
N ILE A 209 -2.29 -3.60 -8.40
CA ILE A 209 -1.45 -4.79 -8.26
C ILE A 209 -0.08 -4.52 -8.87
N TYR A 210 0.96 -4.90 -8.13
CA TYR A 210 2.37 -4.84 -8.54
C TYR A 210 2.98 -6.24 -8.42
N LEU A 211 3.38 -6.80 -9.56
CA LEU A 211 4.01 -8.11 -9.67
C LEU A 211 5.52 -7.94 -9.54
N PHE A 212 6.11 -8.59 -8.54
CA PHE A 212 7.55 -8.51 -8.26
C PHE A 212 8.30 -9.70 -8.88
N PRO A 213 9.64 -9.69 -8.90
CA PRO A 213 10.42 -10.79 -9.46
C PRO A 213 10.22 -12.12 -8.72
N GLY A 214 10.17 -13.22 -9.48
CA GLY A 214 9.97 -14.56 -8.92
C GLY A 214 11.21 -15.16 -8.25
N THR A 215 12.35 -14.51 -8.37
CA THR A 215 13.63 -14.91 -7.75
C THR A 215 14.34 -13.68 -7.19
N ILE A 216 15.20 -13.90 -6.21
CA ILE A 216 15.90 -12.80 -5.51
C ILE A 216 16.95 -12.21 -6.45
N PRO A 217 16.94 -10.89 -6.71
CA PRO A 217 17.98 -10.25 -7.52
C PRO A 217 19.35 -10.40 -6.85
N ALA A 218 20.35 -10.82 -7.62
CA ALA A 218 21.71 -11.01 -7.15
C ALA A 218 22.73 -10.65 -8.25
N PRO A 219 23.71 -9.75 -7.99
CA PRO A 219 24.57 -9.17 -9.04
C PRO A 219 25.31 -10.16 -9.93
N ARG A 220 25.68 -11.35 -9.42
CA ARG A 220 26.55 -12.29 -10.15
C ARG A 220 25.81 -13.33 -10.98
N ASN A 221 24.67 -13.81 -10.49
CA ASN A 221 24.00 -15.00 -11.00
C ASN A 221 22.53 -14.76 -11.36
N ASN A 222 21.95 -13.65 -10.92
CA ASN A 222 20.57 -13.30 -11.21
C ASN A 222 20.41 -11.77 -11.20
N PRO A 223 21.12 -11.02 -12.07
CA PRO A 223 21.18 -9.57 -11.97
C PRO A 223 19.86 -8.89 -12.33
N THR A 224 19.03 -9.52 -13.15
CA THR A 224 17.78 -8.93 -13.68
C THR A 224 16.65 -9.98 -13.70
N PRO A 225 16.20 -10.49 -12.54
CA PRO A 225 15.12 -11.46 -12.52
C PRO A 225 13.84 -10.86 -13.11
N ALA A 226 13.15 -11.63 -13.93
CA ALA A 226 11.90 -11.21 -14.54
C ALA A 226 10.80 -11.05 -13.47
N PRO A 227 9.97 -9.99 -13.55
CA PRO A 227 8.73 -9.90 -12.82
C PRO A 227 7.85 -11.13 -13.08
N GLN A 228 7.12 -11.58 -12.07
CA GLN A 228 6.15 -12.66 -12.25
C GLN A 228 4.97 -12.22 -13.12
N THR A 229 4.33 -13.18 -13.79
CA THR A 229 3.01 -12.98 -14.39
C THR A 229 1.92 -13.11 -13.33
N LEU A 230 0.72 -12.63 -13.65
CA LEU A 230 -0.42 -12.76 -12.74
C LEU A 230 -0.73 -14.24 -12.43
N GLN A 231 -0.57 -15.13 -13.40
CA GLN A 231 -0.82 -16.57 -13.26
C GLN A 231 0.18 -17.27 -12.32
N GLN A 232 1.34 -16.66 -12.07
CA GLN A 232 2.35 -17.20 -11.16
C GLN A 232 2.11 -16.84 -9.69
N VAL A 233 1.25 -15.84 -9.42
CA VAL A 233 0.92 -15.38 -8.06
C VAL A 233 -0.58 -15.46 -7.85
N GLY A 234 -1.05 -16.63 -7.42
CA GLY A 234 -2.45 -16.99 -7.29
C GLY A 234 -3.25 -16.06 -6.40
N ILE A 235 -2.70 -15.56 -5.29
CA ILE A 235 -3.43 -14.60 -4.44
C ILE A 235 -3.70 -13.29 -5.19
N LEU A 236 -2.73 -12.76 -5.94
CA LEU A 236 -2.90 -11.54 -6.72
C LEU A 236 -3.86 -11.75 -7.89
N LYS A 237 -3.84 -12.94 -8.51
CA LYS A 237 -4.83 -13.36 -9.50
C LYS A 237 -6.24 -13.37 -8.90
N ALA A 238 -6.41 -13.95 -7.71
CA ALA A 238 -7.70 -13.98 -7.02
C ALA A 238 -8.23 -12.56 -6.74
N PHE A 239 -7.39 -11.65 -6.23
CA PHE A 239 -7.76 -10.24 -6.08
C PHE A 239 -8.12 -9.58 -7.42
N HIS A 240 -7.34 -9.84 -8.46
CA HIS A 240 -7.56 -9.26 -9.78
C HIS A 240 -8.93 -9.68 -10.34
N GLU A 241 -9.22 -10.98 -10.34
CA GLU A 241 -10.44 -11.53 -10.94
C GLU A 241 -11.67 -11.22 -10.09
N CYS A 242 -11.58 -11.37 -8.76
CA CYS A 242 -12.70 -11.14 -7.84
C CYS A 242 -13.21 -9.69 -7.85
N PHE A 243 -12.34 -8.73 -8.15
CA PHE A 243 -12.67 -7.30 -8.10
C PHE A 243 -12.68 -6.63 -9.48
N GLY A 244 -12.77 -7.40 -10.57
CA GLY A 244 -12.92 -6.85 -11.92
C GLY A 244 -11.70 -6.03 -12.39
N GLY A 245 -10.50 -6.52 -12.06
CA GLY A 245 -9.25 -5.99 -12.56
C GLY A 245 -9.16 -6.02 -14.09
N SER A 246 -8.33 -5.14 -14.64
CA SER A 246 -7.96 -5.14 -16.05
C SER A 246 -6.45 -5.29 -16.16
N ASP A 247 -5.98 -6.13 -17.09
CA ASP A 247 -4.56 -6.40 -17.29
C ASP A 247 -3.75 -5.14 -17.64
N HIS A 248 -4.38 -4.17 -18.33
CA HIS A 248 -3.79 -2.86 -18.61
C HIS A 248 -3.46 -2.05 -17.34
N HIS A 249 -4.02 -2.42 -16.19
CA HIS A 249 -3.76 -1.79 -14.89
C HIS A 249 -2.73 -2.55 -14.03
N LEU A 250 -2.22 -3.69 -14.49
CA LEU A 250 -1.17 -4.43 -13.78
C LEU A 250 0.17 -3.71 -13.91
N HIS A 251 0.93 -3.69 -12.82
CA HIS A 251 2.27 -3.15 -12.81
C HIS A 251 3.26 -4.31 -12.69
N GLN A 252 4.27 -4.33 -13.55
CA GLN A 252 5.42 -5.23 -13.44
C GLN A 252 6.58 -4.43 -12.83
N VAL A 253 7.22 -4.98 -11.80
CA VAL A 253 8.31 -4.32 -11.10
C VAL A 253 9.59 -5.12 -11.28
N GLY A 254 10.54 -4.54 -12.01
CA GLY A 254 11.88 -5.09 -12.21
C GLY A 254 12.89 -4.50 -11.23
N PHE A 255 13.79 -5.35 -10.73
CA PHE A 255 14.96 -4.93 -9.97
C PHE A 255 16.21 -5.44 -10.69
N ALA A 256 16.94 -4.53 -11.33
CA ALA A 256 18.26 -4.82 -11.86
C ALA A 256 19.30 -4.49 -10.79
N VAL A 257 20.26 -5.39 -10.55
CA VAL A 257 21.32 -5.22 -9.56
C VAL A 257 22.69 -5.51 -10.16
N GLU A 258 23.67 -4.71 -9.77
CA GLU A 258 25.05 -4.85 -10.21
C GLU A 258 26.01 -4.38 -9.12
N TYR A 259 27.30 -4.69 -9.27
CA TYR A 259 28.34 -4.10 -8.43
C TYR A 259 28.88 -2.84 -9.07
N GLN A 260 28.95 -1.77 -8.30
CA GLN A 260 29.69 -0.56 -8.66
C GLN A 260 30.80 -0.36 -7.61
N GLY A 261 32.00 -0.86 -7.93
CA GLY A 261 33.08 -0.98 -6.96
C GLY A 261 32.74 -2.00 -5.88
N VAL A 262 32.69 -1.55 -4.62
CA VAL A 262 32.33 -2.38 -3.45
C VAL A 262 30.84 -2.34 -3.12
N GLU A 263 30.08 -1.44 -3.75
CA GLU A 263 28.66 -1.27 -3.46
C GLU A 263 27.79 -2.12 -4.39
N THR A 264 26.69 -2.63 -3.84
CA THR A 264 25.60 -3.17 -4.66
C THR A 264 24.65 -2.02 -4.99
N VAL A 265 24.48 -1.75 -6.28
CA VAL A 265 23.54 -0.74 -6.77
C VAL A 265 22.34 -1.43 -7.39
N ARG A 266 21.19 -0.75 -7.37
CA ARG A 266 19.94 -1.22 -7.93
C ARG A 266 19.33 -0.18 -8.86
N THR A 267 18.79 -0.65 -9.97
CA THR A 267 17.81 0.07 -10.79
C THR A 267 16.43 -0.56 -10.59
N THR A 268 15.46 0.27 -10.25
CA THR A 268 14.05 -0.15 -10.14
C THR A 268 13.28 0.37 -11.35
N THR A 269 12.56 -0.52 -12.02
CA THR A 269 11.69 -0.17 -13.15
C THR A 269 10.28 -0.64 -12.86
N ILE A 270 9.30 0.24 -13.04
CA ILE A 270 7.88 -0.09 -13.02
C ILE A 270 7.36 0.06 -14.45
N THR A 271 6.79 -1.02 -14.97
CA THR A 271 6.17 -1.08 -16.28
C THR A 271 4.68 -1.31 -16.11
N ARG A 272 3.84 -0.63 -16.90
CA ARG A 272 2.39 -0.85 -16.95
C ARG A 272 1.97 -0.82 -18.41
N ASP A 273 1.20 -1.83 -18.82
CA ASP A 273 0.74 -1.95 -20.22
C ASP A 273 1.91 -1.91 -21.22
N GLY A 274 3.00 -2.63 -20.92
CA GLY A 274 4.22 -2.65 -21.73
C GLY A 274 5.08 -1.38 -21.69
N ASN A 275 4.59 -0.29 -21.10
CA ASN A 275 5.27 1.00 -21.06
C ASN A 275 5.98 1.22 -19.72
N VAL A 276 7.22 1.71 -19.76
CA VAL A 276 7.94 2.13 -18.55
C VAL A 276 7.26 3.38 -17.99
N VAL A 277 6.61 3.26 -16.83
CA VAL A 277 5.96 4.39 -16.15
C VAL A 277 6.91 5.08 -15.19
N LYS A 278 7.87 4.36 -14.61
CA LYS A 278 8.89 4.94 -13.74
C LYS A 278 10.14 4.09 -13.71
N GLN A 279 11.30 4.74 -13.75
CA GLN A 279 12.59 4.09 -13.61
C GLN A 279 13.55 4.95 -12.77
N SER A 280 14.35 4.32 -11.92
CA SER A 280 15.43 5.00 -11.20
C SER A 280 16.71 5.01 -12.03
N GLN A 281 17.63 5.90 -11.70
CA GLN A 281 19.04 5.65 -12.00
C GLN A 281 19.58 4.53 -11.09
N PRO A 282 20.71 3.90 -11.43
CA PRO A 282 21.41 3.02 -10.50
C PRO A 282 21.68 3.76 -9.18
N SER A 283 21.24 3.18 -8.06
CA SER A 283 21.45 3.76 -6.74
C SER A 283 21.90 2.71 -5.72
N ALA A 284 22.82 3.09 -4.85
CA ALA A 284 23.32 2.21 -3.80
C ALA A 284 22.20 1.81 -2.83
N ILE A 285 22.19 0.54 -2.43
CA ILE A 285 21.25 0.04 -1.43
C ILE A 285 21.74 0.45 -0.05
N LYS A 286 21.14 1.52 0.51
CA LYS A 286 21.40 1.94 1.89
C LYS A 286 20.67 1.02 2.85
N ARG A 287 21.40 0.36 3.75
CA ARG A 287 20.80 -0.35 4.89
C ARG A 287 20.27 0.72 5.85
N THR A 288 18.96 0.72 6.08
CA THR A 288 18.30 1.50 7.15
C THR A 288 18.15 0.66 8.39
#